data_AF-A0A933ZSH3-F1
#
_entry.id   AF-A0A933ZSH3-F1
#
_cell.length_a   1.000
_cell.length_b   1.000
_cell.length_c   1.000
_cell.angle_alpha   90.00
_cell.angle_beta   90.00
_cell.angle_gamma   90.00
#
_symmetry.space_group_name_H-M   'P 1'
#
loop_
_entity.id
_entity.type
_entity.pdbx_description
1 polymer ?
#
loop_
_entity_poly.entity_id
_entity_poly.type
_entity_poly.pdbx_seq_one_letter_code
_entity_poly.pdbx_strand_id
1 'polypeptide(L)'
;METLAGDTSIGHATAYCQLVEALAGIHATPRACALRGIALELERLANHTGDLGALAGDVGFLPTASYCGRLRGDFLNMTAVLCGSRFGRGLVRPGGVLFDADAARVAELIGRLDAAERDVRGAVQLLWTTPTVMARFEDTGRVSPETAAQLGLVGPAARACGLRRDVRKTHPTGIFRLVHLPLSVAESGDVFARAFVRWLEVERSIDYVHTQLGELPRGPVMRQGSRPRGARFAVSMVEGWRGEICHVAITDDLGRFTAYKVVDPSFHNWTGLAMALRDQQISDFPLCNKSFNLSYCGHDL
;
A
#
# COMPACT_ATOMS: atom_id res chain seq x y z
N MET A 1 2.26 12.80 10.03
CA MET A 1 2.27 11.32 9.91
C MET A 1 1.04 10.84 9.14
N GLU A 2 -0.16 10.76 9.74
CA GLU A 2 -1.44 10.38 9.08
C GLU A 2 -1.93 11.33 7.95
N THR A 3 -1.11 12.29 7.56
CA THR A 3 -1.40 13.36 6.60
C THR A 3 -0.23 13.65 5.65
N LEU A 4 0.82 12.81 5.65
CA LEU A 4 2.01 12.99 4.79
C LEU A 4 1.66 12.74 3.32
N ALA A 5 1.12 11.55 3.02
CA ALA A 5 0.40 11.27 1.78
C ALA A 5 -1.07 10.98 2.13
N GLY A 6 -2.00 11.68 1.48
CA GLY A 6 -3.42 11.72 1.88
C GLY A 6 -4.16 10.37 1.72
N ASP A 7 -3.61 9.48 0.91
CA ASP A 7 -4.12 8.16 0.49
C ASP A 7 -3.34 6.97 1.09
N THR A 8 -2.25 7.25 1.81
CA THR A 8 -1.30 6.27 2.37
C THR A 8 -1.15 6.53 3.89
N SER A 9 -2.28 6.80 4.53
CA SER A 9 -2.39 7.25 5.92
C SER A 9 -2.01 6.13 6.89
N ILE A 10 -2.45 4.89 6.66
CA ILE A 10 -2.10 3.71 7.46
C ILE A 10 -0.63 3.33 7.24
N GLY A 11 -0.11 3.42 6.02
CA GLY A 11 1.31 3.21 5.70
C GLY A 11 2.23 4.06 6.58
N HIS A 12 2.14 5.39 6.47
CA HIS A 12 2.98 6.29 7.27
C HIS A 12 2.68 6.23 8.77
N ALA A 13 1.43 6.00 9.19
CA ALA A 13 1.10 5.86 10.61
C ALA A 13 1.71 4.58 11.20
N THR A 14 1.72 3.48 10.46
CA THR A 14 2.34 2.22 10.88
C THR A 14 3.86 2.37 10.97
N ALA A 15 4.50 2.98 9.96
CA ALA A 15 5.94 3.24 9.99
C ALA A 15 6.33 4.15 11.18
N TYR A 16 5.58 5.23 11.44
CA TYR A 16 5.80 6.08 12.62
C TYR A 16 5.60 5.31 13.94
N CYS A 17 4.52 4.54 14.09
CA CYS A 17 4.25 3.85 15.35
C CYS A 17 5.25 2.73 15.64
N GLN A 18 5.67 1.97 14.62
CA GLN A 18 6.75 0.99 14.74
C GLN A 18 8.09 1.64 15.11
N LEU A 19 8.41 2.82 14.55
CA LEU A 19 9.61 3.59 14.90
C LEU A 19 9.60 4.03 16.38
N VAL A 20 8.49 4.62 16.84
CA VAL A 20 8.32 5.03 18.25
C VAL A 20 8.37 3.82 19.18
N GLU A 21 7.74 2.71 18.80
CA GLU A 21 7.77 1.44 19.54
C GLU A 21 9.19 0.90 19.69
N ALA A 22 9.99 0.90 18.62
CA ALA A 22 11.39 0.49 18.64
C ALA A 22 12.25 1.40 19.54
N LEU A 23 12.14 2.73 19.40
CA LEU A 23 12.90 3.70 20.21
C LEU A 23 12.51 3.66 21.70
N ALA A 24 11.24 3.37 22.02
CA ALA A 24 10.75 3.19 23.39
C ALA A 24 11.06 1.77 23.96
N GLY A 25 11.42 0.81 23.10
CA GLY A 25 11.66 -0.58 23.46
C GLY A 25 10.38 -1.29 23.93
N ILE A 26 9.29 -1.13 23.17
CA ILE A 26 8.00 -1.79 23.38
C ILE A 26 7.53 -2.46 22.08
N HIS A 27 6.56 -3.37 22.18
CA HIS A 27 5.98 -4.06 21.02
C HIS A 27 4.45 -4.06 21.10
N ALA A 28 3.79 -3.70 20.00
CA ALA A 28 2.34 -3.85 19.83
C ALA A 28 1.91 -5.32 20.04
N THR A 29 0.65 -5.52 20.44
CA THR A 29 0.11 -6.86 20.70
C THR A 29 -0.10 -7.66 19.40
N PRO A 30 -0.22 -9.01 19.46
CA PRO A 30 -0.52 -9.81 18.26
C PRO A 30 -1.82 -9.36 17.56
N ARG A 31 -2.87 -9.08 18.34
CA ARG A 31 -4.14 -8.55 17.82
C ARG A 31 -3.98 -7.18 17.14
N ALA A 32 -3.21 -6.28 17.74
CA ALA A 32 -2.91 -4.98 17.13
C ALA A 32 -2.07 -5.11 15.85
N CYS A 33 -1.16 -6.10 15.79
CA CYS A 33 -0.38 -6.39 14.59
C CYS A 33 -1.27 -6.89 13.44
N ALA A 34 -2.21 -7.80 13.73
CA ALA A 34 -3.19 -8.28 12.75
C ALA A 34 -4.09 -7.15 12.24
N LEU A 35 -4.65 -6.32 13.14
CA LEU A 35 -5.50 -5.17 12.79
C LEU A 35 -4.74 -4.10 11.97
N ARG A 36 -3.46 -3.85 12.26
CA ARG A 36 -2.59 -3.00 11.42
C ARG A 36 -2.39 -3.61 10.01
N GLY A 37 -2.18 -4.92 9.92
CA GLY A 37 -2.06 -5.62 8.64
C GLY A 37 -3.34 -5.54 7.82
N ILE A 38 -4.50 -5.80 8.43
CA ILE A 38 -5.82 -5.65 7.78
C ILE A 38 -6.01 -4.21 7.26
N ALA A 39 -5.66 -3.20 8.06
CA ALA A 39 -5.77 -1.80 7.64
C ALA A 39 -4.81 -1.43 6.49
N LEU A 40 -3.58 -1.98 6.46
CA LEU A 40 -2.63 -1.79 5.36
C LEU A 40 -3.15 -2.38 4.05
N GLU A 41 -3.70 -3.59 4.10
CA GLU A 41 -4.18 -4.28 2.90
C GLU A 41 -5.57 -3.75 2.46
N LEU A 42 -6.41 -3.22 3.36
CA LEU A 42 -7.59 -2.40 3.00
C LEU A 42 -7.20 -1.08 2.31
N GLU A 43 -6.16 -0.39 2.79
CA GLU A 43 -5.60 0.80 2.15
C GLU A 43 -4.99 0.46 0.77
N ARG A 44 -4.41 -0.73 0.62
CA ARG A 44 -3.95 -1.26 -0.68
C ARG A 44 -5.14 -1.55 -1.61
N LEU A 45 -6.16 -2.28 -1.15
CA LEU A 45 -7.36 -2.63 -1.94
C LEU A 45 -8.08 -1.40 -2.48
N ALA A 46 -8.34 -0.42 -1.61
CA ALA A 46 -8.98 0.83 -1.99
C ALA A 46 -8.23 1.55 -3.11
N ASN A 47 -6.90 1.65 -3.02
CA ASN A 47 -6.13 2.46 -3.95
C ASN A 47 -5.67 1.69 -5.20
N HIS A 48 -5.34 0.39 -5.13
CA HIS A 48 -5.08 -0.42 -6.33
C HIS A 48 -6.32 -0.57 -7.21
N THR A 49 -7.51 -0.71 -6.61
CA THR A 49 -8.78 -0.66 -7.35
C THR A 49 -8.97 0.72 -8.00
N GLY A 50 -8.64 1.80 -7.29
CA GLY A 50 -8.63 3.16 -7.85
C GLY A 50 -7.68 3.33 -9.03
N ASP A 51 -6.45 2.83 -8.91
CA ASP A 51 -5.42 2.89 -9.96
C ASP A 51 -5.89 2.14 -11.21
N LEU A 52 -6.43 0.92 -11.09
CA LEU A 52 -6.96 0.14 -12.21
C LEU A 52 -8.13 0.86 -12.91
N GLY A 53 -9.05 1.45 -12.15
CA GLY A 53 -10.13 2.27 -12.69
C GLY A 53 -9.63 3.54 -13.39
N ALA A 54 -8.62 4.20 -12.84
CA ALA A 54 -8.07 5.42 -13.41
C ALA A 54 -7.24 5.15 -14.68
N LEU A 55 -6.51 4.03 -14.74
CA LEU A 55 -5.83 3.56 -15.93
C LEU A 55 -6.81 3.22 -17.05
N ALA A 56 -7.94 2.61 -16.73
CA ALA A 56 -9.04 2.42 -17.68
C ALA A 56 -9.58 3.76 -18.19
N GLY A 57 -9.75 4.74 -17.30
CA GLY A 57 -10.20 6.10 -17.64
C GLY A 57 -9.26 6.83 -18.60
N ASP A 58 -7.95 6.74 -18.39
CA ASP A 58 -6.93 7.41 -19.22
C ASP A 58 -6.83 6.84 -20.66
N VAL A 59 -7.34 5.63 -20.91
CA VAL A 59 -7.54 5.07 -22.26
C VAL A 59 -8.99 5.18 -22.77
N GLY A 60 -9.86 5.91 -22.05
CA GLY A 60 -11.26 6.11 -22.42
C GLY A 60 -12.20 4.93 -22.12
N PHE A 61 -11.74 3.89 -21.42
CA PHE A 61 -12.52 2.70 -21.10
C PHE A 61 -13.42 2.90 -19.87
N LEU A 62 -14.51 3.66 -20.09
CA LEU A 62 -15.49 4.06 -19.08
C LEU A 62 -16.10 2.93 -18.23
N PRO A 63 -16.31 1.68 -18.68
CA PRO A 63 -16.92 0.63 -17.86
C PRO A 63 -16.11 0.32 -16.59
N THR A 64 -14.87 -0.15 -16.74
CA THR A 64 -13.98 -0.46 -15.60
C THR A 64 -13.71 0.79 -14.77
N ALA A 65 -13.52 1.96 -15.39
CA ALA A 65 -13.33 3.22 -14.69
C ALA A 65 -14.48 3.55 -13.73
N SER A 66 -15.72 3.37 -14.18
CA SER A 66 -16.93 3.66 -13.41
C SER A 66 -17.12 2.65 -12.26
N TYR A 67 -16.98 1.35 -12.54
CA TYR A 67 -17.12 0.31 -11.51
C TYR A 67 -16.03 0.41 -10.44
N CYS A 68 -14.77 0.55 -10.83
CA CYS A 68 -13.65 0.69 -9.90
C CYS A 68 -13.73 2.00 -9.09
N GLY A 69 -14.26 3.08 -9.67
CA GLY A 69 -14.56 4.32 -8.96
C GLY A 69 -15.53 4.13 -7.79
N ARG A 70 -16.60 3.32 -7.98
CA ARG A 70 -17.47 2.89 -6.87
C ARG A 70 -16.73 1.99 -5.88
N LEU A 71 -16.09 0.94 -6.37
CA LEU A 71 -15.54 -0.14 -5.53
C LEU A 71 -14.39 0.33 -4.62
N ARG A 72 -13.57 1.29 -5.07
CA ARG A 72 -12.65 2.03 -4.19
C ARG A 72 -13.40 2.64 -3.00
N GLY A 73 -14.57 3.22 -3.25
CA GLY A 73 -15.45 3.76 -2.22
C GLY A 73 -15.88 2.71 -1.19
N ASP A 74 -16.12 1.47 -1.61
CA ASP A 74 -16.55 0.37 -0.75
C ASP A 74 -15.41 -0.13 0.16
N PHE A 75 -14.18 -0.30 -0.36
CA PHE A 75 -13.00 -0.61 0.47
C PHE A 75 -12.65 0.52 1.47
N LEU A 76 -12.79 1.78 1.06
CA LEU A 76 -12.69 2.94 1.99
C LEU A 76 -13.79 2.90 3.06
N ASN A 77 -14.99 2.41 2.73
CA ASN A 77 -16.08 2.25 3.69
C ASN A 77 -15.83 1.09 4.67
N MET A 78 -15.18 -0.01 4.26
CA MET A 78 -14.70 -1.05 5.19
C MET A 78 -13.69 -0.47 6.20
N THR A 79 -12.78 0.39 5.75
CA THR A 79 -11.84 1.10 6.64
C THR A 79 -12.59 1.99 7.64
N ALA A 80 -13.69 2.64 7.21
CA ALA A 80 -14.56 3.41 8.10
C ALA A 80 -15.36 2.53 9.09
N VAL A 81 -15.78 1.33 8.72
CA VAL A 81 -16.37 0.34 9.66
C VAL A 81 -15.36 -0.04 10.74
N LEU A 82 -14.07 -0.15 10.41
CA LEU A 82 -13.01 -0.50 11.35
C LEU A 82 -12.66 0.62 12.36
N CYS A 83 -12.70 1.89 11.95
CA CYS A 83 -12.14 3.00 12.76
C CYS A 83 -12.87 4.35 12.69
N GLY A 84 -14.05 4.42 12.07
CA GLY A 84 -14.79 5.67 11.83
C GLY A 84 -14.21 6.57 10.72
N SER A 85 -13.04 6.23 10.15
CA SER A 85 -12.34 7.04 9.15
C SER A 85 -12.16 6.30 7.84
N ARG A 86 -12.67 6.86 6.73
CA ARG A 86 -12.49 6.29 5.38
C ARG A 86 -11.02 6.16 4.94
N PHE A 87 -10.14 6.97 5.55
CA PHE A 87 -8.70 6.97 5.31
C PHE A 87 -7.91 6.41 6.51
N GLY A 88 -8.52 5.61 7.40
CA GLY A 88 -7.82 4.95 8.50
C GLY A 88 -7.30 5.85 9.64
N ARG A 89 -7.40 7.17 9.50
CA ARG A 89 -6.86 8.17 10.44
C ARG A 89 -7.48 7.99 11.82
N GLY A 90 -6.64 7.92 12.85
CA GLY A 90 -7.01 7.63 14.24
C GLY A 90 -6.71 6.19 14.65
N LEU A 91 -6.70 5.22 13.72
CA LEU A 91 -6.59 3.81 14.04
C LEU A 91 -5.24 3.42 14.64
N VAL A 92 -4.13 3.83 14.03
CA VAL A 92 -2.80 3.33 14.40
C VAL A 92 -2.14 4.30 15.39
N ARG A 93 -1.73 3.79 16.56
CA ARG A 93 -1.11 4.59 17.63
C ARG A 93 0.07 3.82 18.27
N PRO A 94 1.12 4.48 18.79
CA PRO A 94 2.23 3.78 19.43
C PRO A 94 1.75 2.93 20.61
N GLY A 95 2.06 1.63 20.59
CA GLY A 95 1.56 0.62 21.52
C GLY A 95 0.48 -0.30 20.95
N GLY A 96 -0.16 0.03 19.82
CA GLY A 96 -1.16 -0.82 19.18
C GLY A 96 -2.11 -0.13 18.20
N VAL A 97 -3.41 -0.33 18.38
CA VAL A 97 -4.48 0.36 17.63
C VAL A 97 -5.58 0.85 18.56
N LEU A 98 -6.21 1.98 18.21
CA LEU A 98 -7.20 2.66 19.02
C LEU A 98 -8.59 2.00 19.01
N PHE A 99 -8.92 1.31 17.91
CA PHE A 99 -10.20 0.64 17.72
C PHE A 99 -10.01 -0.87 17.57
N ASP A 100 -10.92 -1.64 18.16
CA ASP A 100 -10.97 -3.10 18.05
C ASP A 100 -12.08 -3.54 17.08
N ALA A 101 -12.02 -4.78 16.60
CA ALA A 101 -13.06 -5.44 15.81
C ALA A 101 -13.70 -6.59 16.61
N ASP A 102 -14.88 -6.35 17.16
CA ASP A 102 -15.73 -7.39 17.75
C ASP A 102 -16.28 -8.36 16.68
N ALA A 103 -16.91 -9.45 17.10
CA ALA A 103 -17.41 -10.48 16.21
C ALA A 103 -18.47 -9.98 15.20
N ALA A 104 -19.26 -8.96 15.55
CA ALA A 104 -20.26 -8.39 14.64
C ALA A 104 -19.57 -7.55 13.56
N ARG A 105 -18.59 -6.71 13.95
CA ARG A 105 -17.76 -5.94 13.03
C ARG A 105 -16.94 -6.83 12.10
N VAL A 106 -16.41 -7.95 12.60
CA VAL A 106 -15.71 -8.96 11.79
C VAL A 106 -16.65 -9.58 10.75
N ALA A 107 -17.84 -10.03 11.14
CA ALA A 107 -18.81 -10.61 10.23
C ALA A 107 -19.30 -9.60 9.16
N GLU A 108 -19.50 -8.34 9.54
CA GLU A 108 -19.83 -7.25 8.61
C GLU A 108 -18.70 -7.02 7.60
N LEU A 109 -17.44 -6.98 8.04
CA LEU A 109 -16.29 -6.77 7.16
C LEU A 109 -16.10 -7.92 6.17
N ILE A 110 -16.28 -9.18 6.61
CA ILE A 110 -16.24 -10.36 5.72
C ILE A 110 -17.35 -10.26 4.66
N GLY A 111 -18.62 -10.10 5.05
CA GLY A 111 -19.72 -10.03 4.08
C GLY A 111 -19.62 -8.86 3.09
N ARG A 112 -19.01 -7.73 3.48
CA ARG A 112 -18.67 -6.61 2.59
C ARG A 112 -17.51 -6.96 1.64
N LEU A 113 -16.51 -7.69 2.12
CA LEU A 113 -15.35 -8.11 1.34
C LEU A 113 -15.74 -9.14 0.26
N ASP A 114 -16.55 -10.15 0.60
CA ASP A 114 -17.05 -11.16 -0.33
C ASP A 114 -17.82 -10.54 -1.50
N ALA A 115 -18.60 -9.48 -1.22
CA ALA A 115 -19.32 -8.72 -2.24
C ALA A 115 -18.36 -7.91 -3.12
N ALA A 116 -17.40 -7.22 -2.50
CA ALA A 116 -16.41 -6.42 -3.23
C ALA A 116 -15.48 -7.28 -4.10
N GLU A 117 -15.15 -8.51 -3.70
CA GLU A 117 -14.35 -9.44 -4.52
C GLU A 117 -15.05 -9.76 -5.84
N ARG A 118 -16.31 -10.21 -5.77
CA ARG A 118 -17.08 -10.58 -6.97
C ARG A 118 -17.21 -9.40 -7.93
N ASP A 119 -17.52 -8.22 -7.39
CA ASP A 119 -17.67 -7.00 -8.17
C ASP A 119 -16.34 -6.53 -8.79
N VAL A 120 -15.23 -6.53 -8.04
CA VAL A 120 -13.92 -6.06 -8.56
C VAL A 120 -13.32 -7.06 -9.55
N ARG A 121 -13.51 -8.36 -9.33
CA ARG A 121 -13.14 -9.42 -10.27
C ARG A 121 -13.89 -9.24 -11.59
N GLY A 122 -15.20 -8.98 -11.55
CA GLY A 122 -15.99 -8.65 -12.74
C GLY A 122 -15.53 -7.36 -13.44
N ALA A 123 -15.36 -6.27 -12.68
CA ALA A 123 -14.97 -4.97 -13.21
C ALA A 123 -13.59 -4.95 -13.88
N VAL A 124 -12.63 -5.71 -13.35
CA VAL A 124 -11.25 -5.76 -13.86
C VAL A 124 -11.06 -6.83 -14.94
N GLN A 125 -11.86 -7.91 -14.96
CA GLN A 125 -11.87 -8.86 -16.09
C GLN A 125 -12.22 -8.18 -17.42
N LEU A 126 -13.12 -7.18 -17.41
CA LEU A 126 -13.43 -6.37 -18.60
C LEU A 126 -12.20 -5.59 -19.14
N LEU A 127 -11.25 -5.24 -18.28
CA LEU A 127 -10.01 -4.56 -18.67
C LEU A 127 -9.11 -5.50 -19.50
N TRP A 128 -8.84 -6.69 -18.96
CA TRP A 128 -7.95 -7.68 -19.57
C TRP A 128 -8.51 -8.31 -20.85
N THR A 129 -9.84 -8.39 -20.97
CA THR A 129 -10.52 -9.01 -22.13
C THR A 129 -10.81 -8.04 -23.27
N THR A 130 -10.48 -6.74 -23.14
CA THR A 130 -10.74 -5.72 -24.16
C THR A 130 -9.46 -5.41 -24.98
N PRO A 131 -9.37 -5.80 -26.27
CA PRO A 131 -8.14 -5.65 -27.04
C PRO A 131 -7.67 -4.19 -27.23
N THR A 132 -8.60 -3.23 -27.30
CA THR A 132 -8.26 -1.81 -27.43
C THR A 132 -7.67 -1.20 -26.15
N VAL A 133 -7.83 -1.84 -24.99
CA VAL A 133 -7.15 -1.48 -23.74
C VAL A 133 -5.73 -2.07 -23.74
N MET A 134 -5.60 -3.36 -24.06
CA MET A 134 -4.28 -4.04 -24.10
C MET A 134 -3.34 -3.36 -25.10
N ALA A 135 -3.84 -3.00 -26.29
CA ALA A 135 -3.10 -2.23 -27.31
C ALA A 135 -2.71 -0.78 -26.91
N ARG A 136 -3.03 -0.33 -25.68
CA ARG A 136 -2.47 0.89 -25.07
C ARG A 136 -1.68 0.62 -23.80
N PHE A 137 -1.81 -0.55 -23.18
CA PHE A 137 -1.13 -0.94 -21.94
C PHE A 137 0.19 -1.69 -22.20
N GLU A 138 0.21 -2.55 -23.22
CA GLU A 138 1.37 -3.35 -23.62
C GLU A 138 2.42 -2.48 -24.33
N ASP A 139 3.71 -2.70 -24.03
CA ASP A 139 4.89 -1.94 -24.48
C ASP A 139 4.92 -0.41 -24.16
N THR A 140 3.78 0.21 -23.84
CA THR A 140 3.69 1.62 -23.42
C THR A 140 4.38 1.86 -22.08
N GLY A 141 5.19 2.91 -22.00
CA GLY A 141 5.77 3.39 -20.75
C GLY A 141 6.78 2.42 -20.14
N ARG A 142 7.60 1.77 -20.95
CA ARG A 142 8.47 0.66 -20.54
C ARG A 142 9.73 1.11 -19.79
N VAL A 143 10.11 0.36 -18.75
CA VAL A 143 11.38 0.52 -18.01
C VAL A 143 12.07 -0.85 -17.90
N SER A 144 13.37 -0.92 -18.21
CA SER A 144 14.11 -2.19 -18.17
C SER A 144 14.41 -2.64 -16.72
N PRO A 145 14.58 -3.96 -16.45
CA PRO A 145 14.96 -4.46 -15.13
C PRO A 145 16.27 -3.86 -14.61
N GLU A 146 17.25 -3.63 -15.48
CA GLU A 146 18.56 -3.04 -15.16
C GLU A 146 18.40 -1.58 -14.77
N THR A 147 17.60 -0.82 -15.54
CA THR A 147 17.25 0.57 -15.26
C THR A 147 16.52 0.68 -13.92
N ALA A 148 15.53 -0.20 -13.69
CA ALA A 148 14.77 -0.25 -12.45
C ALA A 148 15.62 -0.65 -11.23
N ALA A 149 16.68 -1.44 -11.43
CA ALA A 149 17.64 -1.81 -10.41
C ALA A 149 18.58 -0.63 -10.09
N GLN A 150 19.17 -0.01 -11.11
CA GLN A 150 20.08 1.15 -10.98
C GLN A 150 19.40 2.36 -10.35
N LEU A 151 18.15 2.66 -10.71
CA LEU A 151 17.34 3.72 -10.08
C LEU A 151 16.80 3.34 -8.70
N GLY A 152 16.94 2.09 -8.28
CA GLY A 152 16.47 1.63 -6.98
C GLY A 152 14.95 1.63 -6.80
N LEU A 153 14.15 1.59 -7.88
CA LEU A 153 12.68 1.65 -7.83
C LEU A 153 12.07 0.68 -6.80
N VAL A 154 10.94 1.02 -6.19
CA VAL A 154 10.29 0.21 -5.15
C VAL A 154 8.82 -0.12 -5.47
N GLY A 155 8.25 -1.08 -4.75
CA GLY A 155 6.83 -1.42 -4.84
C GLY A 155 6.39 -2.01 -6.19
N PRO A 156 5.13 -1.78 -6.60
CA PRO A 156 4.61 -2.27 -7.88
C PRO A 156 5.42 -1.84 -9.10
N ALA A 157 6.05 -0.66 -9.09
CA ALA A 157 6.92 -0.20 -10.17
C ALA A 157 8.16 -1.08 -10.34
N ALA A 158 8.80 -1.49 -9.24
CA ALA A 158 9.92 -2.42 -9.25
C ALA A 158 9.49 -3.84 -9.65
N ARG A 159 8.38 -4.31 -9.06
CA ARG A 159 7.83 -5.65 -9.26
C ARG A 159 7.27 -5.86 -10.68
N ALA A 160 6.92 -4.79 -11.39
CA ALA A 160 6.57 -4.81 -12.82
C ALA A 160 7.79 -4.97 -13.76
N CYS A 161 9.00 -4.70 -13.25
CA CYS A 161 10.27 -4.82 -13.99
C CYS A 161 11.07 -6.05 -13.53
N GLY A 162 10.39 -7.13 -13.11
CA GLY A 162 10.98 -8.38 -12.62
C GLY A 162 11.62 -8.32 -11.22
N LEU A 163 11.74 -7.15 -10.58
CA LEU A 163 12.55 -7.00 -9.37
C LEU A 163 11.82 -7.50 -8.12
N ARG A 164 12.30 -8.63 -7.58
CA ARG A 164 11.65 -9.44 -6.53
C ARG A 164 11.78 -8.84 -5.11
N ARG A 165 11.42 -7.56 -4.92
CA ARG A 165 11.50 -6.83 -3.63
C ARG A 165 10.12 -6.49 -3.04
N ASP A 166 9.98 -6.69 -1.72
CA ASP A 166 8.81 -6.35 -0.90
C ASP A 166 9.23 -6.34 0.57
N VAL A 167 8.96 -5.26 1.31
CA VAL A 167 9.38 -5.09 2.72
C VAL A 167 8.77 -6.17 3.62
N ARG A 168 7.55 -6.66 3.31
CA ARG A 168 6.87 -7.73 4.06
C ARG A 168 7.60 -9.07 3.96
N LYS A 169 8.64 -9.18 3.13
CA LYS A 169 9.50 -10.37 2.99
C LYS A 169 10.96 -10.11 3.37
N THR A 170 11.52 -8.97 2.98
CA THR A 170 12.94 -8.66 3.23
C THR A 170 13.17 -8.18 4.66
N HIS A 171 12.25 -7.40 5.22
CA HIS A 171 12.32 -6.82 6.56
C HIS A 171 10.96 -6.92 7.26
N PRO A 172 10.43 -8.13 7.49
CA PRO A 172 9.06 -8.32 7.96
C PRO A 172 8.84 -7.72 9.35
N THR A 173 7.80 -6.88 9.49
CA THR A 173 7.39 -6.25 10.74
C THR A 173 5.97 -6.66 11.15
N GLY A 174 5.63 -6.48 12.44
CA GLY A 174 4.28 -6.76 12.94
C GLY A 174 3.84 -8.21 12.72
N ILE A 175 2.76 -8.40 11.95
CA ILE A 175 2.13 -9.67 11.59
C ILE A 175 2.83 -10.38 10.40
N PHE A 176 3.50 -9.64 9.52
CA PHE A 176 4.17 -10.19 8.34
C PHE A 176 5.41 -11.05 8.65
N ARG A 177 5.78 -11.17 9.93
CA ARG A 177 6.77 -12.12 10.45
C ARG A 177 6.22 -13.54 10.64
N LEU A 178 4.89 -13.70 10.52
CA LEU A 178 4.16 -14.96 10.72
C LEU A 178 3.33 -15.30 9.47
N VAL A 179 2.72 -14.29 8.83
CA VAL A 179 1.86 -14.45 7.66
C VAL A 179 2.54 -13.83 6.43
N HIS A 180 2.89 -14.66 5.45
CA HIS A 180 3.59 -14.24 4.23
C HIS A 180 2.66 -14.29 3.01
N LEU A 181 2.40 -13.14 2.38
CA LEU A 181 1.65 -13.10 1.11
C LEU A 181 2.51 -13.64 -0.06
N PRO A 182 1.95 -14.27 -1.10
CA PRO A 182 2.66 -14.56 -2.34
C PRO A 182 3.17 -13.27 -2.99
N LEU A 183 4.33 -13.28 -3.66
CA LEU A 183 4.81 -12.08 -4.35
C LEU A 183 4.04 -11.88 -5.67
N SER A 184 3.72 -10.64 -6.03
CA SER A 184 3.23 -10.27 -7.37
C SER A 184 4.42 -9.79 -8.19
N VAL A 185 4.65 -10.34 -9.39
CA VAL A 185 5.76 -9.94 -10.27
C VAL A 185 5.28 -10.01 -11.72
N ALA A 186 5.75 -9.09 -12.54
CA ALA A 186 5.67 -9.11 -14.01
C ALA A 186 7.01 -8.62 -14.58
N GLU A 187 7.25 -8.82 -15.88
CA GLU A 187 8.61 -8.72 -16.45
C GLU A 187 8.76 -7.70 -17.59
N SER A 188 7.68 -7.30 -18.28
CA SER A 188 7.73 -6.36 -19.40
C SER A 188 8.16 -4.95 -18.99
N GLY A 189 7.84 -4.50 -17.76
CA GLY A 189 8.20 -3.18 -17.24
C GLY A 189 7.37 -2.02 -17.79
N ASP A 190 6.24 -2.31 -18.44
CA ASP A 190 5.31 -1.38 -19.11
C ASP A 190 4.08 -1.03 -18.24
N VAL A 191 3.12 -0.30 -18.81
CA VAL A 191 1.83 0.02 -18.18
C VAL A 191 1.06 -1.28 -17.84
N PHE A 192 1.05 -2.27 -18.75
CA PHE A 192 0.44 -3.58 -18.52
C PHE A 192 0.98 -4.25 -17.26
N ALA A 193 2.29 -4.41 -17.13
CA ALA A 193 2.91 -5.02 -15.95
C ALA A 193 2.61 -4.24 -14.65
N ARG A 194 2.63 -2.90 -14.70
CA ARG A 194 2.30 -2.05 -13.54
C ARG A 194 0.82 -2.10 -13.15
N ALA A 195 -0.08 -2.42 -14.08
CA ALA A 195 -1.49 -2.69 -13.81
C ALA A 195 -1.68 -4.13 -13.29
N PHE A 196 -1.06 -5.12 -13.94
CA PHE A 196 -1.21 -6.54 -13.62
C PHE A 196 -0.66 -6.88 -12.23
N VAL A 197 0.48 -6.31 -11.83
CA VAL A 197 1.02 -6.45 -10.45
C VAL A 197 0.06 -5.90 -9.40
N ARG A 198 -0.66 -4.80 -9.69
CA ARG A 198 -1.69 -4.25 -8.78
C ARG A 198 -2.91 -5.16 -8.69
N TRP A 199 -3.39 -5.70 -9.80
CA TRP A 199 -4.48 -6.69 -9.79
C TRP A 199 -4.10 -7.95 -9.01
N LEU A 200 -2.90 -8.50 -9.25
CA LEU A 200 -2.36 -9.62 -8.48
C LEU A 200 -2.23 -9.30 -6.98
N GLU A 201 -1.87 -8.06 -6.62
CA GLU A 201 -1.89 -7.59 -5.22
C GLU A 201 -3.31 -7.41 -4.67
N VAL A 202 -4.32 -7.02 -5.47
CA VAL A 202 -5.73 -6.96 -5.05
C VAL A 202 -6.22 -8.35 -4.64
N GLU A 203 -6.06 -9.37 -5.49
CA GLU A 203 -6.50 -10.74 -5.17
C GLU A 203 -5.88 -11.24 -3.85
N ARG A 204 -4.55 -11.13 -3.72
CA ARG A 204 -3.81 -11.51 -2.50
C ARG A 204 -4.23 -10.73 -1.25
N SER A 205 -4.65 -9.46 -1.42
CA SER A 205 -5.09 -8.62 -0.32
C SER A 205 -6.49 -9.00 0.16
N ILE A 206 -7.36 -9.45 -0.74
CA ILE A 206 -8.68 -10.01 -0.37
C ILE A 206 -8.47 -11.30 0.43
N ASP A 207 -7.71 -12.26 -0.11
CA ASP A 207 -7.38 -13.52 0.58
C ASP A 207 -6.84 -13.25 2.00
N TYR A 208 -5.84 -12.36 2.09
CA TYR A 208 -5.20 -11.99 3.35
C TYR A 208 -6.18 -11.35 4.34
N VAL A 209 -6.99 -10.37 3.92
CA VAL A 209 -7.94 -9.70 4.82
C VAL A 209 -9.04 -10.67 5.27
N HIS A 210 -9.54 -11.53 4.37
CA HIS A 210 -10.53 -12.56 4.71
C HIS A 210 -10.00 -13.53 5.78
N THR A 211 -8.82 -14.12 5.56
CA THR A 211 -8.19 -15.03 6.55
C THR A 211 -7.88 -14.31 7.86
N GLN A 212 -7.28 -13.12 7.84
CA GLN A 212 -6.90 -12.42 9.07
C GLN A 212 -8.10 -11.89 9.87
N LEU A 213 -9.25 -11.63 9.23
CA LEU A 213 -10.51 -11.34 9.93
C LEU A 213 -11.03 -12.58 10.66
N GLY A 214 -11.02 -13.76 10.01
CA GLY A 214 -11.43 -15.02 10.64
C GLY A 214 -10.51 -15.49 11.77
N GLU A 215 -9.21 -15.22 11.67
CA GLU A 215 -8.18 -15.69 12.62
C GLU A 215 -7.74 -14.64 13.66
N LEU A 216 -8.45 -13.52 13.81
CA LEU A 216 -8.05 -12.39 14.66
C LEU A 216 -7.63 -12.82 16.09
N PRO A 217 -6.34 -12.65 16.49
CA PRO A 217 -5.85 -13.09 17.79
C PRO A 217 -6.63 -12.46 18.96
N ARG A 218 -6.87 -13.24 20.02
CA ARG A 218 -7.50 -12.75 21.26
C ARG A 218 -6.52 -11.89 22.08
N GLY A 219 -7.07 -11.07 22.97
CA GLY A 219 -6.31 -10.20 23.90
C GLY A 219 -6.44 -8.70 23.56
N PRO A 220 -5.72 -7.83 24.29
CA PRO A 220 -5.86 -6.38 24.14
C PRO A 220 -5.31 -5.85 22.80
N VAL A 221 -5.91 -4.78 22.27
CA VAL A 221 -5.45 -4.07 21.06
C VAL A 221 -4.44 -2.96 21.31
N MET A 222 -4.15 -2.64 22.57
CA MET A 222 -3.24 -1.57 22.96
C MET A 222 -2.38 -2.01 24.13
N ARG A 223 -1.08 -1.70 24.10
CA ARG A 223 -0.25 -1.60 25.31
C ARG A 223 -0.09 -0.13 25.69
N GLN A 224 0.04 0.15 26.99
CA GLN A 224 0.38 1.49 27.45
C GLN A 224 1.72 1.92 26.82
N GLY A 225 1.70 3.01 26.06
CA GLY A 225 2.89 3.55 25.42
C GLY A 225 3.86 4.14 26.46
N SER A 226 5.16 4.01 26.18
CA SER A 226 6.23 4.75 26.85
C SER A 226 6.84 5.76 25.88
N ARG A 227 7.52 6.79 26.41
CA ARG A 227 8.28 7.74 25.58
C ARG A 227 9.48 7.03 24.93
N PRO A 228 9.96 7.49 23.76
CA PRO A 228 11.24 7.06 23.21
C PRO A 228 12.36 7.17 24.26
N ARG A 229 13.30 6.23 24.26
CA ARG A 229 14.45 6.25 25.17
C ARG A 229 15.53 7.20 24.64
N GLY A 230 16.36 7.69 25.55
CA GLY A 230 17.48 8.55 25.19
C GLY A 230 18.59 7.83 24.43
N ALA A 231 19.32 8.59 23.61
CA ALA A 231 20.46 8.17 22.80
C ALA A 231 20.17 6.90 21.97
N ARG A 232 19.16 6.98 21.09
CA ARG A 232 18.75 5.88 20.20
C ARG A 232 18.71 6.33 18.74
N PHE A 233 18.94 5.36 17.86
CA PHE A 233 18.68 5.42 16.44
C PHE A 233 17.71 4.29 16.09
N ALA A 234 16.78 4.54 15.18
CA ALA A 234 15.91 3.50 14.63
C ALA A 234 15.58 3.78 13.16
N VAL A 235 15.31 2.69 12.45
CA VAL A 235 14.75 2.64 11.09
C VAL A 235 13.47 1.81 11.16
N SER A 236 12.43 2.24 10.46
CA SER A 236 11.15 1.54 10.37
C SER A 236 10.69 1.52 8.91
N MET A 237 10.41 0.32 8.39
CA MET A 237 10.03 0.12 7.00
C MET A 237 8.68 -0.59 6.90
N VAL A 238 7.83 -0.13 5.98
CA VAL A 238 6.48 -0.68 5.72
C VAL A 238 6.23 -0.70 4.22
N GLU A 239 5.72 -1.82 3.70
CA GLU A 239 5.24 -1.92 2.32
C GLU A 239 3.85 -1.23 2.19
N GLY A 240 3.84 0.07 1.91
CA GLY A 240 2.63 0.79 1.51
C GLY A 240 2.14 0.36 0.12
N TRP A 241 1.10 1.01 -0.41
CA TRP A 241 0.59 0.67 -1.75
C TRP A 241 1.52 1.12 -2.89
N ARG A 242 2.36 2.14 -2.67
CA ARG A 242 3.41 2.56 -3.62
C ARG A 242 4.69 1.74 -3.54
N GLY A 243 4.93 1.02 -2.44
CA GLY A 243 6.20 0.36 -2.13
C GLY A 243 6.72 0.60 -0.71
N GLU A 244 8.04 0.54 -0.56
CA GLU A 244 8.77 0.77 0.69
C GLU A 244 8.65 2.21 1.21
N ILE A 245 7.87 2.40 2.28
CA ILE A 245 7.88 3.60 3.11
C ILE A 245 8.94 3.41 4.19
N CYS A 246 9.93 4.29 4.25
CA CYS A 246 11.00 4.26 5.26
C CYS A 246 10.93 5.50 6.16
N HIS A 247 10.86 5.29 7.48
CA HIS A 247 10.96 6.34 8.49
C HIS A 247 12.21 6.11 9.33
N VAL A 248 12.99 7.17 9.60
CA VAL A 248 14.25 7.11 10.34
C VAL A 248 14.29 8.21 11.39
N ALA A 249 14.75 7.92 12.61
CA ALA A 249 14.92 8.96 13.64
C ALA A 249 16.08 8.68 14.61
N ILE A 250 16.59 9.77 15.20
CA ILE A 250 17.59 9.79 16.28
C ILE A 250 16.99 10.53 17.48
N THR A 251 17.27 10.08 18.71
CA THR A 251 16.90 10.76 19.96
C THR A 251 18.09 11.33 20.72
N ASP A 252 17.90 12.48 21.37
CA ASP A 252 18.81 12.99 22.41
C ASP A 252 18.72 12.15 23.70
N ASP A 253 19.52 12.47 24.72
CA ASP A 253 19.51 11.77 26.02
C ASP A 253 18.16 11.83 26.77
N LEU A 254 17.28 12.77 26.40
CA LEU A 254 15.94 12.94 26.98
C LEU A 254 14.84 12.24 26.18
N GLY A 255 15.18 11.52 25.10
CA GLY A 255 14.22 10.81 24.26
C GLY A 255 13.44 11.72 23.28
N ARG A 256 13.90 12.94 23.04
CA ARG A 256 13.33 13.87 22.05
C ARG A 256 14.00 13.64 20.70
N PHE A 257 13.27 13.75 19.59
CA PHE A 257 13.87 13.61 18.26
C PHE A 257 14.85 14.75 17.98
N THR A 258 16.09 14.42 17.63
CA THR A 258 17.12 15.36 17.13
C THR A 258 17.16 15.38 15.60
N ALA A 259 16.87 14.24 14.97
CA ALA A 259 16.67 14.11 13.55
C ALA A 259 15.48 13.17 13.28
N TYR A 260 14.70 13.49 12.26
CA TYR A 260 13.64 12.63 11.73
C TYR A 260 13.60 12.78 10.21
N LYS A 261 13.59 11.67 9.46
CA LYS A 261 13.44 11.65 8.00
C LYS A 261 12.34 10.66 7.61
N VAL A 262 11.55 11.03 6.60
CA VAL A 262 10.66 10.12 5.87
C VAL A 262 11.23 9.95 4.47
N VAL A 263 11.08 8.77 3.90
CA VAL A 263 11.23 8.51 2.46
C VAL A 263 9.96 7.80 2.02
N ASP A 264 9.20 8.42 1.13
CA ASP A 264 8.07 7.80 0.45
C ASP A 264 8.58 7.04 -0.79
N PRO A 265 7.92 5.94 -1.22
CA PRO A 265 8.19 5.31 -2.51
C PRO A 265 8.26 6.24 -3.72
N SER A 266 7.53 7.36 -3.69
CA SER A 266 7.53 8.39 -4.74
C SER A 266 8.86 9.11 -4.88
N PHE A 267 9.69 9.15 -3.83
CA PHE A 267 11.07 9.64 -3.92
C PHE A 267 11.90 8.77 -4.86
N HIS A 268 11.90 7.45 -4.65
CA HIS A 268 12.61 6.48 -5.50
C HIS A 268 11.99 6.37 -6.90
N ASN A 269 10.66 6.37 -7.00
CA ASN A 269 9.97 6.01 -8.23
C ASN A 269 9.86 7.14 -9.26
N TRP A 270 10.13 8.41 -8.89
CA TRP A 270 9.94 9.56 -9.80
C TRP A 270 10.84 9.49 -11.04
N THR A 271 12.10 9.10 -10.89
CA THR A 271 13.02 8.91 -12.01
C THR A 271 12.59 7.74 -12.90
N GLY A 272 11.90 6.73 -12.34
CA GLY A 272 11.30 5.64 -13.11
C GLY A 272 10.23 6.11 -14.08
N LEU A 273 9.37 7.05 -13.65
CA LEU A 273 8.40 7.70 -14.55
C LEU A 273 9.11 8.53 -15.64
N ALA A 274 10.17 9.26 -15.29
CA ALA A 274 10.97 10.02 -16.27
C ALA A 274 11.70 9.12 -17.30
N MET A 275 12.01 7.87 -16.95
CA MET A 275 12.50 6.87 -17.91
C MET A 275 11.37 6.30 -18.77
N ALA A 276 10.22 5.96 -18.18
CA ALA A 276 9.06 5.43 -18.88
C ALA A 276 8.53 6.37 -19.97
N LEU A 277 8.70 7.68 -19.81
CA LEU A 277 8.25 8.70 -20.78
C LEU A 277 9.20 8.88 -21.98
N ARG A 278 10.33 8.17 -22.05
CA ARG A 278 11.26 8.29 -23.18
C ARG A 278 10.70 7.59 -24.42
N ASP A 279 10.87 8.27 -25.56
CA ASP A 279 10.49 7.78 -26.88
C ASP A 279 8.99 7.40 -27.02
N GLN A 280 8.16 7.89 -26.10
CA GLN A 280 6.69 7.74 -26.10
C GLN A 280 6.00 8.90 -26.83
N GLN A 281 4.70 8.75 -27.16
CA GLN A 281 3.90 9.86 -27.65
C GLN A 281 3.40 10.74 -26.49
N ILE A 282 3.09 12.01 -26.78
CA ILE A 282 2.48 12.94 -25.81
C ILE A 282 1.14 12.40 -25.29
N SER A 283 0.42 11.65 -26.12
CA SER A 283 -0.83 10.91 -25.82
C SER A 283 -0.66 9.75 -24.82
N ASP A 284 0.57 9.32 -24.54
CA ASP A 284 0.87 8.26 -23.56
C ASP A 284 1.25 8.84 -22.19
N PHE A 285 1.59 10.13 -22.09
CA PHE A 285 1.99 10.78 -20.83
C PHE A 285 0.99 10.57 -19.68
N PRO A 286 -0.34 10.76 -19.85
CA PRO A 286 -1.30 10.57 -18.76
C PRO A 286 -1.27 9.13 -18.22
N LEU A 287 -1.28 8.16 -19.13
CA LEU A 287 -1.30 6.73 -18.83
C LEU A 287 0.01 6.27 -18.17
N CYS A 288 1.17 6.73 -18.67
CA CYS A 288 2.46 6.52 -18.05
C CYS A 288 2.47 7.08 -16.62
N ASN A 289 2.11 8.35 -16.45
CA ASN A 289 2.02 8.99 -15.13
C ASN A 289 1.10 8.22 -14.16
N LYS A 290 -0.08 7.78 -14.62
CA LYS A 290 -1.02 6.99 -13.82
C LYS A 290 -0.55 5.57 -13.52
N SER A 291 0.26 4.96 -14.38
CA SER A 291 0.78 3.61 -14.12
C SER A 291 1.81 3.58 -12.98
N PHE A 292 2.41 4.73 -12.66
CA PHE A 292 3.16 4.92 -11.42
C PHE A 292 2.24 5.48 -10.30
N ASN A 293 1.44 6.51 -10.59
CA ASN A 293 0.53 7.25 -9.70
C ASN A 293 1.21 7.71 -8.39
N LEU A 294 2.29 8.48 -8.55
CA LEU A 294 3.17 8.91 -7.47
C LEU A 294 2.58 10.07 -6.65
N SER A 295 2.93 10.11 -5.37
CA SER A 295 2.55 11.18 -4.45
C SER A 295 3.52 12.34 -4.57
N TYR A 296 3.06 13.48 -5.09
CA TYR A 296 3.84 14.73 -5.15
C TYR A 296 4.34 15.13 -3.75
N CYS A 297 3.43 15.26 -2.78
CA CYS A 297 3.79 15.58 -1.39
C CYS A 297 4.51 14.44 -0.65
N GLY A 298 4.64 13.25 -1.27
CA GLY A 298 5.51 12.16 -0.80
C GLY A 298 6.94 12.29 -1.32
N HIS A 299 7.12 12.80 -2.54
CA HIS A 299 8.43 13.09 -3.13
C HIS A 299 9.14 14.25 -2.39
N ASP A 300 8.38 15.21 -1.88
CA ASP A 300 8.87 16.38 -1.14
C ASP A 300 9.31 16.11 0.32
N LEU A 301 9.26 14.86 0.81
CA LEU A 301 9.53 14.47 2.21
C LEU A 301 11.00 14.17 2.49
#